data_AF-A0A928XUR3-F1
#
_entry.id   AF-A0A928XUR3-F1
#
_cell.length_a   1.000
_cell.length_b   1.000
_cell.length_c   1.000
_cell.angle_alpha   90.00
_cell.angle_beta   90.00
_cell.angle_gamma   90.00
#
_symmetry.space_group_name_H-M   'P 1'
#
loop_
_entity.id
_entity.type
_entity.pdbx_description
1 polymer ?
#
loop_
_entity_poly.entity_id
_entity_poly.type
_entity_poly.pdbx_seq_one_letter_code
_entity_poly.pdbx_strand_id
1 'polypeptide(L)'
;MKIPTMWITGLIFAVSGVVHAQHVFRTYAGEAYANVDLPAHVKATDGELTLWADFEKRSQEGTPLYLVNKTRGTVSFPSQDGDIYIKLESFDKNGGWGRAQTHEYSDCGNSYGHRILQPGMHYRLIGYQPAEGRKADIRYAMHSGLNLVSNTGSGLVSDKDIELARFDSMSLRSVPRTIRDAFDPQWKRSELKPGHRAGCLLLLKAYGPVPALKREAQRQLDAWRLVPPVDSEEKQAAAAFEELLSATWEKEISSERLVQFCLDQIEGTKPALRVTPAMCWGTLRDLASLSFGVSARNPHSNKTETPSEDWRRVVRLAASGISEGPKEEAIGMSGVLSHNLLVDSFLPSSALEPLLRGDPYFAAKVAANALSRRGDAERLSELAMNLPPKNQPVVLAALASGGVSYEHTGLDGWGGLRRPQPGTKEETFWTHVMGTQPLEASDALRYLSPHDLGADGYGPIVMDGLRKFWNEEAARSQNRKDDFALPPPAYSMRLSLDFLAKSKRKEDAPLFRSLLAYKGYELQEGFRDDGSGGGAKPYKMQSFGVRQAALEALKAIGEQVPSDVVLERDVSNPEKVIQKTNGDL
;
A
#
# COMPACT_ATOMS: atom_id res chain seq x y z
N MET A 1 -23.18 -34.51 17.87
CA MET A 1 -23.33 -34.97 16.47
C MET A 1 -22.38 -34.13 15.62
N LYS A 2 -21.24 -34.70 15.18
CA LYS A 2 -20.21 -33.98 14.40
C LYS A 2 -20.55 -34.12 12.92
N ILE A 3 -20.91 -33.03 12.24
CA ILE A 3 -21.13 -33.02 10.79
C ILE A 3 -19.76 -32.90 10.10
N PRO A 4 -19.43 -33.74 9.10
CA PRO A 4 -18.12 -33.72 8.48
C PRO A 4 -17.99 -32.53 7.53
N THR A 5 -17.09 -31.60 7.87
CA THR A 5 -16.79 -30.34 7.16
C THR A 5 -16.09 -30.53 5.80
N MET A 6 -15.90 -31.77 5.35
CA MET A 6 -14.96 -32.10 4.26
C MET A 6 -15.54 -32.07 2.83
N TRP A 7 -16.86 -31.91 2.66
CA TRP A 7 -17.49 -32.03 1.34
C TRP A 7 -17.93 -30.70 0.68
N ILE A 8 -17.93 -29.58 1.42
CA ILE A 8 -18.36 -28.29 0.86
C ILE A 8 -17.23 -27.57 0.10
N THR A 9 -15.96 -27.83 0.44
CA THR A 9 -14.80 -27.17 -0.18
C THR A 9 -14.55 -27.62 -1.63
N GLY A 10 -14.90 -28.87 -1.98
CA GLY A 10 -14.69 -29.42 -3.33
C GLY A 10 -15.63 -28.86 -4.39
N LEU A 11 -16.85 -28.44 -4.02
CA LEU A 11 -17.83 -27.89 -4.97
C LEU A 11 -17.55 -26.43 -5.33
N ILE A 12 -16.82 -25.69 -4.47
CA ILE A 12 -16.48 -24.28 -4.68
C ILE A 12 -15.37 -24.12 -5.73
N PHE A 13 -14.42 -25.05 -5.82
CA PHE A 13 -13.35 -25.02 -6.82
C PHE A 13 -13.77 -25.50 -8.21
N ALA A 14 -14.81 -26.34 -8.32
CA ALA A 14 -15.27 -26.86 -9.61
C ALA A 14 -16.02 -25.81 -10.46
N VAL A 15 -16.58 -24.77 -9.85
CA VAL A 15 -17.30 -23.70 -10.57
C VAL A 15 -16.37 -22.57 -11.03
N SER A 16 -15.23 -22.36 -10.36
CA SER A 16 -14.18 -21.44 -10.83
C SER A 16 -13.35 -22.00 -12.00
N GLY A 17 -13.25 -23.33 -12.13
CA GLY A 17 -12.52 -23.99 -13.22
C GLY A 17 -13.18 -23.99 -14.61
N VAL A 18 -14.45 -23.56 -14.72
CA VAL A 18 -15.19 -23.53 -16.01
C VAL A 18 -15.35 -22.09 -16.55
N VAL A 19 -14.69 -21.11 -15.92
CA VAL A 19 -14.45 -19.82 -16.58
C VAL A 19 -13.49 -20.11 -17.73
N HIS A 20 -14.08 -20.17 -18.92
CA HIS A 20 -13.42 -20.48 -20.19
C HIS A 20 -12.07 -19.77 -20.30
N ALA A 21 -11.12 -20.43 -20.95
CA ALA A 21 -9.95 -19.80 -21.58
C ALA A 21 -10.40 -18.82 -22.69
N GLN A 22 -11.19 -17.81 -22.34
CA GLN A 22 -11.35 -16.63 -23.16
C GLN A 22 -10.01 -15.90 -23.05
N HIS A 23 -9.32 -15.78 -24.18
CA HIS A 23 -8.12 -14.98 -24.28
C HIS A 23 -8.40 -13.58 -23.72
N VAL A 24 -7.92 -13.30 -22.51
CA VAL A 24 -7.99 -11.97 -21.91
C VAL A 24 -7.15 -11.05 -22.81
N PHE A 25 -7.84 -10.23 -23.60
CA PHE A 25 -7.17 -9.28 -24.47
C PHE A 25 -6.47 -8.22 -23.62
N ARG A 26 -5.16 -8.06 -23.83
CA ARG A 26 -4.32 -7.09 -23.12
C ARG A 26 -3.90 -6.00 -24.08
N THR A 27 -4.15 -4.75 -23.68
CA THR A 27 -3.71 -3.57 -24.45
C THR A 27 -2.25 -3.29 -24.13
N TYR A 28 -1.34 -4.08 -24.73
CA TYR A 28 0.09 -4.03 -24.42
C TYR A 28 0.74 -2.72 -24.89
N ALA A 29 1.27 -1.96 -23.94
CA ALA A 29 2.17 -0.84 -24.22
C ALA A 29 3.59 -1.37 -24.47
N GLY A 30 3.93 -1.48 -25.76
CA GLY A 30 5.26 -1.84 -26.23
C GLY A 30 6.25 -0.69 -26.18
N GLU A 31 7.13 -0.62 -27.16
CA GLU A 31 8.11 0.47 -27.26
C GLU A 31 7.43 1.81 -27.52
N ALA A 32 8.00 2.88 -26.97
CA ALA A 32 7.59 4.25 -27.26
C ALA A 32 8.30 4.73 -28.53
N TYR A 33 7.59 5.51 -29.34
CA TYR A 33 8.06 6.08 -30.60
C TYR A 33 8.09 7.59 -30.50
N ALA A 34 8.91 8.26 -31.32
CA ALA A 34 8.93 9.72 -31.36
C ALA A 34 7.65 10.25 -32.01
N ASN A 35 7.13 11.38 -31.49
CA ASN A 35 5.91 12.00 -32.02
C ASN A 35 6.06 12.45 -33.49
N VAL A 36 7.28 12.59 -34.01
CA VAL A 36 7.53 12.85 -35.45
C VAL A 36 7.09 11.68 -36.33
N ASP A 37 7.00 10.47 -35.78
CA ASP A 37 6.53 9.26 -36.44
C ASP A 37 5.01 9.03 -36.25
N LEU A 38 4.28 10.00 -35.69
CA LEU A 38 2.82 9.93 -35.60
C LEU A 38 2.20 10.03 -36.99
N PRO A 39 1.21 9.19 -37.32
CA PRO A 39 0.43 9.38 -38.54
C PRO A 39 -0.25 10.74 -38.55
N ALA A 40 -0.20 11.44 -39.69
CA ALA A 40 -0.65 12.82 -39.81
C ALA A 40 -2.13 13.07 -39.44
N HIS A 41 -2.98 12.03 -39.50
CA HIS A 41 -4.40 12.12 -39.15
C HIS A 41 -4.68 11.97 -37.64
N VAL A 42 -3.69 11.53 -36.84
CA VAL A 42 -3.83 11.41 -35.38
C VAL A 42 -3.80 12.80 -34.75
N LYS A 43 -4.91 13.20 -34.13
CA LYS A 43 -5.02 14.52 -33.50
C LYS A 43 -4.55 14.42 -32.05
N ALA A 44 -3.57 15.23 -31.68
CA ALA A 44 -3.09 15.41 -30.32
C ALA A 44 -2.74 16.89 -30.07
N THR A 45 -3.30 17.47 -29.01
CA THR A 45 -3.11 18.88 -28.64
C THR A 45 -1.74 19.08 -27.97
N ASP A 46 -1.05 20.17 -28.30
CA ASP A 46 0.20 20.53 -27.61
C ASP A 46 -0.08 20.83 -26.13
N GLY A 47 0.79 20.34 -25.24
CA GLY A 47 0.63 20.47 -23.79
C GLY A 47 -0.26 19.41 -23.14
N GLU A 48 -0.87 18.50 -23.91
CA GLU A 48 -1.79 17.48 -23.38
C GLU A 48 -1.25 16.05 -23.51
N LEU A 49 -1.82 15.16 -22.71
CA LEU A 49 -1.75 13.72 -22.90
C LEU A 49 -3.02 13.28 -23.63
N THR A 50 -2.88 12.69 -24.82
CA THR A 50 -4.02 12.33 -25.68
C THR A 50 -4.09 10.83 -25.90
N LEU A 51 -5.27 10.23 -25.77
CA LEU A 51 -5.58 8.91 -26.29
C LEU A 51 -6.41 9.09 -27.57
N TRP A 52 -5.98 8.47 -28.66
CA TRP A 52 -6.66 8.54 -29.95
C TRP A 52 -6.92 7.15 -30.48
N ALA A 53 -8.13 6.90 -30.99
CA ALA A 53 -8.55 5.64 -31.59
C ALA A 53 -8.79 5.84 -33.09
N ASP A 54 -8.05 5.09 -33.91
CA ASP A 54 -8.13 5.15 -35.36
C ASP A 54 -9.13 4.13 -35.91
N PHE A 55 -10.41 4.51 -35.84
CA PHE A 55 -11.51 3.66 -36.28
C PHE A 55 -11.53 3.40 -37.79
N GLU A 56 -10.84 4.22 -38.60
CA GLU A 56 -10.71 4.03 -40.06
C GLU A 56 -9.74 2.90 -40.41
N LYS A 57 -8.81 2.58 -39.51
CA LYS A 57 -7.80 1.51 -39.67
C LYS A 57 -8.08 0.28 -38.82
N ARG A 58 -9.32 0.09 -38.34
CA ARG A 58 -9.70 -1.10 -37.59
C ARG A 58 -9.50 -2.37 -38.44
N SER A 59 -9.01 -3.43 -37.80
CA SER A 59 -8.86 -4.77 -38.37
C SER A 59 -9.52 -5.84 -37.48
N GLN A 60 -9.35 -7.11 -37.85
CA GLN A 60 -9.74 -8.24 -36.99
C GLN A 60 -8.92 -8.32 -35.69
N GLU A 61 -7.73 -7.73 -35.66
CA GLU A 61 -6.86 -7.70 -34.47
C GLU A 61 -7.31 -6.65 -33.45
N GLY A 62 -8.01 -5.61 -33.91
CA GLY A 62 -8.55 -4.55 -33.06
C GLY A 62 -8.54 -3.17 -33.72
N THR A 63 -8.74 -2.13 -32.90
CA THR A 63 -8.66 -0.73 -33.33
C THR A 63 -7.28 -0.17 -32.96
N PRO A 64 -6.46 0.32 -33.90
CA PRO A 64 -5.20 0.98 -33.55
C PRO A 64 -5.42 2.18 -32.62
N LEU A 65 -4.68 2.24 -31.52
CA LEU A 65 -4.71 3.34 -30.57
C LEU A 65 -3.34 4.02 -30.48
N TYR A 66 -3.38 5.33 -30.24
CA TYR A 66 -2.20 6.16 -30.04
C TYR A 66 -2.33 6.87 -28.69
N LEU A 67 -1.40 6.59 -27.78
CA LEU A 67 -1.27 7.31 -26.51
C LEU A 67 -0.11 8.28 -26.63
N VAL A 68 -0.42 9.56 -26.81
CA VAL A 68 0.52 10.61 -27.22
C VAL A 68 0.83 11.54 -26.06
N ASN A 69 2.10 11.66 -25.68
CA ASN A 69 2.54 12.62 -24.67
C ASN A 69 3.10 13.88 -25.35
N LYS A 70 2.29 14.93 -25.42
CA LYS A 70 2.70 16.28 -25.80
C LYS A 70 2.81 17.23 -24.61
N THR A 71 2.78 16.70 -23.39
CA THR A 71 3.06 17.47 -22.18
C THR A 71 4.56 17.77 -22.08
N ARG A 72 4.95 18.62 -21.12
CA ARG A 72 6.37 18.88 -20.81
C ARG A 72 6.98 17.82 -19.89
N GLY A 73 6.14 16.98 -19.27
CA GLY A 73 6.54 16.04 -18.23
C GLY A 73 6.55 14.61 -18.71
N THR A 74 7.37 13.78 -18.06
CA THR A 74 7.28 12.34 -18.20
C THR A 74 6.00 11.84 -17.54
N VAL A 75 5.27 10.94 -18.20
CA VAL A 75 4.05 10.34 -17.66
C VAL A 75 4.32 8.88 -17.33
N SER A 76 3.99 8.49 -16.10
CA SER A 76 4.06 7.10 -15.64
C SER A 76 2.66 6.49 -15.58
N PHE A 77 2.52 5.30 -16.18
CA PHE A 77 1.30 4.52 -16.18
C PHE A 77 1.51 3.26 -15.35
N PRO A 78 0.66 2.95 -14.36
CA PRO A 78 0.67 1.61 -13.79
C PRO A 78 0.31 0.61 -14.90
N SER A 79 0.93 -0.56 -14.84
CA SER A 79 0.73 -1.59 -15.84
C SER A 79 0.80 -2.98 -15.22
N GLN A 80 0.15 -3.94 -15.86
CA GLN A 80 0.32 -5.36 -15.57
C GLN A 80 0.71 -6.08 -16.86
N ASP A 81 1.89 -6.70 -16.88
CA ASP A 81 2.44 -7.34 -18.07
C ASP A 81 2.42 -6.40 -19.29
N GLY A 82 2.60 -5.10 -19.07
CA GLY A 82 2.50 -4.05 -20.08
C GLY A 82 1.10 -3.57 -20.45
N ASP A 83 0.01 -4.17 -19.95
CA ASP A 83 -1.34 -3.61 -20.09
C ASP A 83 -1.48 -2.38 -19.19
N ILE A 84 -1.68 -1.20 -19.80
CA ILE A 84 -1.89 0.08 -19.11
C ILE A 84 -3.38 0.38 -18.84
N TYR A 85 -4.21 -0.66 -18.79
CA TYR A 85 -5.61 -0.63 -18.38
C TYR A 85 -6.53 0.23 -19.24
N ILE A 86 -6.22 0.34 -20.53
CA ILE A 86 -7.15 0.89 -21.52
C ILE A 86 -8.17 -0.18 -21.88
N LYS A 87 -9.46 0.14 -21.73
CA LYS A 87 -10.58 -0.77 -21.98
C LYS A 87 -11.60 -0.17 -22.94
N LEU A 88 -12.23 -1.04 -23.71
CA LEU A 88 -13.37 -0.69 -24.55
C LEU A 88 -14.55 -0.25 -23.66
N GLU A 89 -15.14 0.89 -23.99
CA GLU A 89 -16.42 1.36 -23.47
C GLU A 89 -17.44 1.46 -24.60
N SER A 90 -18.72 1.25 -24.25
CA SER A 90 -19.85 1.41 -25.15
C SER A 90 -20.83 2.42 -24.60
N PHE A 91 -21.44 3.22 -25.46
CA PHE A 91 -22.52 4.11 -25.08
C PHE A 91 -23.81 3.30 -24.89
N ASP A 92 -24.39 3.38 -23.70
CA ASP A 92 -25.59 2.64 -23.34
C ASP A 92 -26.87 3.41 -23.69
N LYS A 93 -28.00 2.70 -23.63
CA LYS A 93 -29.33 3.28 -23.90
C LYS A 93 -29.78 4.33 -22.87
N ASN A 94 -29.11 4.42 -21.74
CA ASN A 94 -29.41 5.38 -20.68
C ASN A 94 -28.60 6.68 -20.84
N GLY A 95 -27.78 6.79 -21.90
CA GLY A 95 -26.95 7.96 -22.16
C GLY A 95 -25.60 7.95 -21.44
N GLY A 96 -25.18 6.80 -20.89
CA GLY A 96 -23.93 6.65 -20.15
C GLY A 96 -22.88 5.83 -20.91
N TRP A 97 -21.61 6.07 -20.63
CA TRP A 97 -20.53 5.18 -21.07
C TRP A 97 -20.33 4.06 -20.05
N GLY A 98 -20.28 2.82 -20.52
CA GLY A 98 -20.03 1.65 -19.69
C GLY A 98 -19.00 0.71 -20.31
N ARG A 99 -18.18 0.08 -19.46
CA ARG A 99 -17.14 -0.85 -19.90
C ARG A 99 -17.72 -2.08 -20.60
N ALA A 100 -17.13 -2.42 -21.74
CA ALA A 100 -17.52 -3.52 -22.63
C ALA A 100 -16.35 -4.50 -22.90
N GLN A 101 -15.36 -4.51 -22.01
CA GLN A 101 -14.21 -5.42 -22.04
C GLN A 101 -13.88 -5.86 -20.62
N THR A 102 -13.67 -7.16 -20.44
CA THR A 102 -13.26 -7.75 -19.16
C THR A 102 -11.80 -7.45 -18.81
N HIS A 103 -11.46 -7.59 -17.54
CA HIS A 103 -10.10 -7.51 -17.06
C HIS A 103 -9.85 -8.50 -15.91
N GLU A 104 -8.72 -9.20 -16.03
CA GLU A 104 -8.23 -10.12 -15.02
C GLU A 104 -6.88 -9.64 -14.50
N TYR A 105 -6.86 -9.28 -13.23
CA TYR A 105 -5.63 -8.98 -12.53
C TYR A 105 -4.83 -10.26 -12.30
N SER A 106 -3.51 -10.15 -12.36
CA SER A 106 -2.61 -11.25 -12.04
C SER A 106 -2.51 -11.41 -10.53
N ASP A 107 -2.57 -12.65 -10.06
CA ASP A 107 -2.50 -12.97 -8.63
C ASP A 107 -1.08 -12.88 -8.06
N CYS A 108 -0.05 -13.01 -8.89
CA CYS A 108 1.33 -13.27 -8.42
C CYS A 108 2.18 -12.02 -8.13
N GLY A 109 1.65 -10.80 -8.22
CA GLY A 109 2.34 -9.55 -7.84
C GLY A 109 3.55 -9.14 -8.71
N ASN A 110 4.25 -10.08 -9.32
CA ASN A 110 5.48 -9.87 -10.10
C ASN A 110 5.23 -9.30 -11.51
N SER A 111 3.98 -9.30 -11.95
CA SER A 111 3.53 -8.78 -13.25
C SER A 111 3.25 -7.28 -13.23
N TYR A 112 3.20 -6.65 -12.05
CA TYR A 112 2.86 -5.24 -11.90
C TYR A 112 4.11 -4.37 -11.99
N GLY A 113 4.02 -3.31 -12.79
CA GLY A 113 5.10 -2.35 -12.95
C GLY A 113 4.59 -1.04 -13.52
N HIS A 114 5.49 -0.20 -13.98
CA HIS A 114 5.14 1.07 -14.61
C HIS A 114 5.63 1.12 -16.06
N ARG A 115 4.84 1.77 -16.92
CA ARG A 115 5.23 2.16 -18.28
C ARG A 115 5.46 3.66 -18.29
N ILE A 116 6.61 4.07 -18.80
CA ILE A 116 7.07 5.46 -18.78
C ILE A 116 7.01 6.02 -20.19
N LEU A 117 6.24 7.09 -20.39
CA LEU A 117 6.15 7.81 -21.66
C LEU A 117 6.78 9.20 -21.52
N GLN A 118 7.93 9.37 -22.14
CA GLN A 118 8.68 10.63 -22.15
C GLN A 118 7.93 11.74 -22.92
N PRO A 119 8.19 13.03 -22.64
CA PRO A 119 7.72 14.13 -23.48
C PRO A 119 8.11 13.93 -24.95
N GLY A 120 7.20 14.23 -25.88
CA GLY A 120 7.50 14.12 -27.30
C GLY A 120 7.47 12.68 -27.84
N MET A 121 6.97 11.72 -27.06
CA MET A 121 6.84 10.32 -27.45
C MET A 121 5.38 9.85 -27.41
N HIS A 122 5.09 8.75 -28.12
CA HIS A 122 3.80 8.05 -28.08
C HIS A 122 3.96 6.53 -28.00
N TYR A 123 2.95 5.87 -27.42
CA TYR A 123 2.76 4.43 -27.61
C TYR A 123 1.80 4.15 -28.77
N ARG A 124 2.08 3.09 -29.53
CA ARG A 124 1.13 2.47 -30.47
C ARG A 124 0.58 1.21 -29.81
N LEU A 125 -0.74 1.10 -29.73
CA LEU A 125 -1.44 0.00 -29.06
C LEU A 125 -2.51 -0.57 -30.00
N ILE A 126 -3.02 -1.75 -29.68
CA ILE A 126 -4.23 -2.28 -30.31
C ILE A 126 -5.32 -2.33 -29.24
N GLY A 127 -6.43 -1.65 -29.51
CA GLY A 127 -7.62 -1.66 -28.67
C GLY A 127 -8.48 -2.88 -28.96
N TYR A 128 -8.99 -3.50 -27.88
CA TYR A 128 -9.88 -4.65 -27.96
C TYR A 128 -11.08 -4.41 -28.89
N GLN A 129 -11.41 -5.42 -29.68
CA GLN A 129 -12.61 -5.46 -30.50
C GLN A 129 -13.14 -6.90 -30.48
N PRO A 130 -14.37 -7.15 -30.00
CA PRO A 130 -14.93 -8.49 -30.05
C PRO A 130 -15.16 -8.91 -31.52
N ALA A 131 -14.97 -10.20 -31.81
CA ALA A 131 -15.17 -10.78 -33.14
C ALA A 131 -16.65 -10.75 -33.58
N GLU A 132 -17.56 -10.87 -32.62
CA GLU A 132 -19.01 -10.85 -32.81
C GLU A 132 -19.66 -9.89 -31.82
N GLY A 133 -20.82 -9.35 -32.20
CA GLY A 133 -21.58 -8.45 -31.34
C GLY A 133 -22.49 -7.53 -32.12
N ARG A 134 -23.16 -6.63 -31.40
CA ARG A 134 -23.98 -5.58 -32.01
C ARG A 134 -23.14 -4.34 -32.27
N LYS A 135 -23.49 -3.59 -33.32
CA LYS A 135 -22.89 -2.29 -33.60
C LYS A 135 -23.37 -1.26 -32.56
N ALA A 136 -22.44 -0.47 -32.01
CA ALA A 136 -22.69 0.58 -31.04
C ALA A 136 -21.68 1.72 -31.21
N ASP A 137 -21.94 2.86 -30.58
CA ASP A 137 -20.93 3.88 -30.36
C ASP A 137 -19.98 3.42 -29.26
N ILE A 138 -18.69 3.42 -29.57
CA ILE A 138 -17.63 2.96 -28.70
C ILE A 138 -16.54 4.02 -28.55
N ARG A 139 -15.79 3.89 -27.46
CA ARG A 139 -14.52 4.58 -27.23
C ARG A 139 -13.62 3.68 -26.39
N TYR A 140 -12.37 4.10 -26.19
CA TYR A 140 -11.46 3.47 -25.26
C TYR A 140 -11.19 4.41 -24.10
N ALA A 141 -11.21 3.88 -22.87
CA ALA A 141 -10.99 4.64 -21.65
C ALA A 141 -9.92 3.96 -20.79
N MET A 142 -9.09 4.77 -20.14
CA MET A 142 -8.11 4.28 -19.18
C MET A 142 -8.75 4.15 -17.79
N HIS A 143 -8.65 2.97 -17.18
CA HIS A 143 -9.22 2.68 -15.86
C HIS A 143 -8.21 2.65 -14.72
N SER A 144 -7.00 3.18 -14.95
CA SER A 144 -5.92 3.22 -13.96
C SER A 144 -5.70 4.59 -13.32
N GLY A 145 -6.74 5.42 -13.27
CA GLY A 145 -6.76 6.69 -12.53
C GLY A 145 -6.42 7.94 -13.33
N LEU A 146 -5.99 7.81 -14.59
CA LEU A 146 -6.01 8.93 -15.53
C LEU A 146 -7.36 8.92 -16.25
N ASN A 147 -8.11 10.01 -16.16
CA ASN A 147 -9.40 10.20 -16.86
C ASN A 147 -9.17 10.44 -18.36
N LEU A 148 -8.50 9.50 -19.02
CA LEU A 148 -8.12 9.57 -20.42
C LEU A 148 -9.08 8.73 -21.25
N VAL A 149 -9.73 9.36 -22.21
CA VAL A 149 -10.68 8.72 -23.14
C VAL A 149 -10.28 9.03 -24.57
N SER A 150 -10.51 8.08 -25.47
CA SER A 150 -10.34 8.30 -26.90
C SER A 150 -11.47 9.13 -27.49
N ASN A 151 -11.31 9.56 -28.74
CA ASN A 151 -12.44 9.93 -29.60
C ASN A 151 -13.45 8.77 -29.73
N THR A 152 -14.69 9.12 -30.06
CA THR A 152 -15.80 8.18 -30.29
C THR A 152 -15.83 7.70 -31.73
N GLY A 153 -16.24 6.46 -31.95
CA GLY A 153 -16.52 5.90 -33.27
C GLY A 153 -17.45 4.70 -33.17
N SER A 154 -17.82 4.13 -34.31
CA SER A 154 -18.74 2.99 -34.34
C SER A 154 -17.99 1.67 -34.33
N GLY A 155 -18.38 0.69 -33.50
CA GLY A 155 -17.76 -0.64 -33.43
C GLY A 155 -18.67 -1.72 -32.88
N LEU A 156 -18.18 -2.96 -32.81
CA LEU A 156 -18.92 -4.08 -32.22
C LEU A 156 -18.72 -4.13 -30.70
N VAL A 157 -19.77 -4.52 -29.99
CA VAL A 157 -19.76 -4.80 -28.56
C VAL A 157 -20.45 -6.14 -28.30
N SER A 158 -19.83 -6.95 -27.43
CA SER A 158 -20.37 -8.23 -26.98
C SER A 158 -21.16 -8.02 -25.70
N ASP A 159 -22.46 -8.33 -25.71
CA ASP A 159 -23.29 -8.22 -24.50
C ASP A 159 -22.81 -9.16 -23.39
N LYS A 160 -22.18 -10.30 -23.76
CA LYS A 160 -21.50 -11.20 -22.81
C LYS A 160 -20.32 -10.52 -22.15
N ASP A 161 -19.50 -9.77 -22.89
CA ASP A 161 -18.34 -9.07 -22.31
C ASP A 161 -18.77 -7.90 -21.44
N ILE A 162 -19.84 -7.20 -21.83
CA ILE A 162 -20.47 -6.16 -20.99
C ILE A 162 -20.95 -6.79 -19.67
N GLU A 163 -21.61 -7.95 -19.73
CA GLU A 163 -22.03 -8.66 -18.53
C GLU A 163 -20.83 -9.05 -17.68
N LEU A 164 -19.84 -9.75 -18.23
CA LEU A 164 -18.66 -10.21 -17.50
C LEU A 164 -17.85 -9.05 -16.91
N ALA A 165 -17.72 -7.92 -17.63
CA ALA A 165 -17.03 -6.73 -17.14
C ALA A 165 -17.70 -6.14 -15.88
N ARG A 166 -18.99 -6.38 -15.65
CA ARG A 166 -19.66 -5.97 -14.39
C ARG A 166 -19.24 -6.82 -13.19
N PHE A 167 -18.73 -8.03 -13.44
CA PHE A 167 -18.42 -9.03 -12.42
C PHE A 167 -16.93 -9.26 -12.19
N ASP A 168 -16.06 -8.66 -12.99
CA ASP A 168 -14.63 -8.93 -12.92
C ASP A 168 -13.89 -8.13 -11.83
N SER A 169 -12.60 -8.42 -11.74
CA SER A 169 -11.71 -7.85 -10.73
C SER A 169 -11.53 -6.32 -10.84
N MET A 170 -11.70 -5.73 -12.03
CA MET A 170 -11.60 -4.28 -12.23
C MET A 170 -12.85 -3.55 -11.72
N SER A 171 -14.05 -4.11 -11.88
CA SER A 171 -15.26 -3.51 -11.27
C SER A 171 -15.22 -3.58 -9.74
N LEU A 172 -14.57 -4.60 -9.18
CA LEU A 172 -14.36 -4.73 -7.74
C LEU A 172 -13.34 -3.73 -7.20
N ARG A 173 -12.28 -3.40 -7.95
CA ARG A 173 -11.26 -2.44 -7.52
C ARG A 173 -11.74 -1.00 -7.45
N SER A 174 -12.84 -0.64 -8.13
CA SER A 174 -13.46 0.68 -7.97
C SER A 174 -14.31 0.81 -6.71
N VAL A 175 -14.41 -0.23 -5.89
CA VAL A 175 -15.14 -0.20 -4.61
C VAL A 175 -14.14 -0.05 -3.46
N PRO A 176 -14.44 0.77 -2.43
CA PRO A 176 -13.66 0.81 -1.20
C PRO A 176 -13.34 -0.60 -0.68
N ARG A 177 -12.06 -0.84 -0.40
CA ARG A 177 -11.56 -2.15 0.05
C ARG A 177 -12.33 -2.68 1.27
N THR A 178 -12.64 -1.80 2.22
CA THR A 178 -13.44 -2.10 3.42
C THR A 178 -14.80 -2.72 3.08
N ILE A 179 -15.45 -2.24 2.02
CA ILE A 179 -16.74 -2.78 1.55
C ILE A 179 -16.49 -4.08 0.78
N ARG A 180 -15.54 -4.08 -0.17
CA ARG A 180 -15.23 -5.22 -1.04
C ARG A 180 -14.83 -6.45 -0.24
N ASP A 181 -13.88 -6.32 0.68
CA ASP A 181 -13.31 -7.42 1.45
C ASP A 181 -14.37 -8.09 2.36
N ALA A 182 -15.45 -7.38 2.71
CA ALA A 182 -16.59 -7.95 3.45
C ALA A 182 -17.38 -9.00 2.66
N PHE A 183 -17.24 -9.02 1.33
CA PHE A 183 -17.89 -9.97 0.43
C PHE A 183 -16.87 -10.77 -0.38
N ASP A 184 -15.57 -10.70 -0.09
CA ASP A 184 -14.59 -11.51 -0.80
C ASP A 184 -14.69 -12.98 -0.33
N PRO A 185 -14.96 -13.94 -1.23
CA PRO A 185 -15.05 -15.36 -0.86
C PRO A 185 -13.70 -15.97 -0.47
N GLN A 186 -12.58 -15.40 -0.92
CA GLN A 186 -11.23 -15.86 -0.58
C GLN A 186 -10.78 -15.38 0.80
N TRP A 187 -11.31 -14.24 1.26
CA TRP A 187 -11.07 -13.77 2.61
C TRP A 187 -11.79 -14.73 3.58
N LYS A 188 -11.09 -15.20 4.61
CA LYS A 188 -11.62 -16.19 5.55
C LYS A 188 -12.93 -15.68 6.14
N ARG A 189 -14.05 -16.21 5.63
CA ARG A 189 -15.39 -15.77 5.97
C ARG A 189 -15.67 -15.79 7.49
N SER A 190 -14.92 -16.61 8.22
CA SER A 190 -14.97 -16.79 9.67
C SER A 190 -14.52 -15.59 10.52
N GLU A 191 -13.80 -14.61 9.95
CA GLU A 191 -13.23 -13.52 10.75
C GLU A 191 -14.15 -12.29 10.86
N LEU A 192 -15.03 -12.07 9.89
CA LEU A 192 -15.95 -10.94 9.89
C LEU A 192 -17.31 -11.32 10.48
N LYS A 193 -17.72 -10.57 11.51
CA LYS A 193 -19.02 -10.73 12.15
C LYS A 193 -20.17 -10.46 11.16
N PRO A 194 -21.31 -11.17 11.27
CA PRO A 194 -22.49 -10.94 10.43
C PRO A 194 -22.97 -9.49 10.42
N GLY A 195 -22.97 -8.81 11.58
CA GLY A 195 -23.36 -7.41 11.69
C GLY A 195 -22.47 -6.47 10.85
N HIS A 196 -21.16 -6.74 10.79
CA HIS A 196 -20.22 -5.97 9.99
C HIS A 196 -20.54 -6.07 8.48
N ARG A 197 -20.86 -7.27 7.99
CA ARG A 197 -21.23 -7.46 6.58
C ARG A 197 -22.52 -6.73 6.22
N ALA A 198 -23.50 -6.71 7.13
CA ALA A 198 -24.73 -5.95 6.93
C ALA A 198 -24.46 -4.44 6.87
N GLY A 199 -23.57 -3.92 7.71
CA GLY A 199 -23.12 -2.53 7.63
C GLY A 199 -22.39 -2.23 6.31
N CYS A 200 -21.53 -3.13 5.82
CA CYS A 200 -20.86 -2.96 4.51
C CYS A 200 -21.85 -3.02 3.34
N LEU A 201 -22.93 -3.83 3.43
CA LEU A 201 -23.98 -3.84 2.42
C LEU A 201 -24.72 -2.49 2.36
N LEU A 202 -24.94 -1.86 3.52
CA LEU A 202 -25.56 -0.55 3.59
C LEU A 202 -24.65 0.55 3.03
N LEU A 203 -23.35 0.51 3.34
CA LEU A 203 -22.35 1.38 2.71
C LEU A 203 -22.31 1.18 1.19
N LEU A 204 -22.36 -0.07 0.72
CA LEU A 204 -22.43 -0.39 -0.71
C LEU A 204 -23.69 0.18 -1.36
N LYS A 205 -24.86 0.10 -0.69
CA LYS A 205 -26.10 0.71 -1.17
C LYS A 205 -25.98 2.24 -1.28
N ALA A 206 -25.31 2.89 -0.32
CA ALA A 206 -25.04 4.33 -0.38
C ALA A 206 -24.04 4.70 -1.50
N TYR A 207 -23.10 3.81 -1.81
CA TYR A 207 -22.15 3.98 -2.90
C TYR A 207 -22.81 3.89 -4.28
N GLY A 208 -23.66 2.90 -4.48
CA GLY A 208 -24.32 2.60 -5.74
C GLY A 208 -24.22 1.12 -6.13
N PRO A 209 -24.82 0.74 -7.27
CA PRO A 209 -24.98 -0.65 -7.65
C PRO A 209 -23.66 -1.21 -8.19
N VAL A 210 -23.09 -2.17 -7.47
CA VAL A 210 -21.96 -2.99 -7.93
C VAL A 210 -22.46 -4.43 -8.10
N PRO A 211 -22.82 -4.86 -9.32
CA PRO A 211 -23.48 -6.15 -9.55
C PRO A 211 -22.74 -7.34 -8.94
N ALA A 212 -21.41 -7.34 -9.00
CA ALA A 212 -20.55 -8.37 -8.41
C ALA A 212 -20.80 -8.59 -6.92
N LEU A 213 -20.73 -7.49 -6.15
CA LEU A 213 -20.91 -7.54 -4.70
C LEU A 213 -22.37 -7.80 -4.32
N LYS A 214 -23.33 -7.26 -5.09
CA LYS A 214 -24.77 -7.56 -4.88
C LYS A 214 -25.05 -9.06 -5.07
N ARG A 215 -24.46 -9.69 -6.10
CA ARG A 215 -24.58 -11.14 -6.33
C ARG A 215 -23.99 -11.94 -5.19
N GLU A 216 -22.84 -11.54 -4.65
CA GLU A 216 -22.21 -12.24 -3.54
C GLU A 216 -22.97 -12.07 -2.22
N ALA A 217 -23.51 -10.87 -1.95
CA ALA A 217 -24.43 -10.65 -0.85
C ALA A 217 -25.70 -11.51 -0.97
N GLN A 218 -26.24 -11.67 -2.18
CA GLN A 218 -27.38 -12.56 -2.43
C GLN A 218 -27.02 -14.02 -2.14
N ARG A 219 -25.87 -14.52 -2.60
CA ARG A 219 -25.41 -15.89 -2.30
C ARG A 219 -25.27 -16.12 -0.80
N GLN A 220 -24.78 -15.14 -0.06
CA GLN A 220 -24.68 -15.24 1.39
C GLN A 220 -26.07 -15.34 2.04
N LEU A 221 -27.03 -14.53 1.61
CA LEU A 221 -28.41 -14.61 2.07
C LEU A 221 -29.03 -15.98 1.74
N ASP A 222 -28.81 -16.49 0.53
CA ASP A 222 -29.31 -17.80 0.12
C ASP A 222 -28.69 -18.93 0.96
N ALA A 223 -27.41 -18.82 1.32
CA ALA A 223 -26.75 -19.76 2.23
C ALA A 223 -27.39 -19.74 3.63
N TRP A 224 -27.71 -18.57 4.18
CA TRP A 224 -28.45 -18.44 5.44
C TRP A 224 -29.89 -18.97 5.36
N ARG A 225 -30.52 -18.96 4.18
CA ARG A 225 -31.84 -19.59 3.99
C ARG A 225 -31.77 -21.11 3.99
N LEU A 226 -30.70 -21.67 3.42
CA LEU A 226 -30.46 -23.11 3.41
C LEU A 226 -30.08 -23.65 4.79
N VAL A 227 -29.29 -22.88 5.55
CA VAL A 227 -28.90 -23.19 6.93
C VAL A 227 -29.27 -21.99 7.80
N PRO A 228 -30.49 -21.96 8.36
CA PRO A 228 -30.98 -20.84 9.15
C PRO A 228 -30.01 -20.44 10.26
N PRO A 229 -29.72 -19.14 10.39
CA PRO A 229 -28.82 -18.66 11.44
C PRO A 229 -29.35 -18.99 12.83
N VAL A 230 -28.47 -19.43 13.71
CA VAL A 230 -28.85 -19.91 15.05
C VAL A 230 -28.80 -18.78 16.06
N ASP A 231 -27.75 -17.94 15.99
CA ASP A 231 -27.58 -16.81 16.89
C ASP A 231 -28.40 -15.58 16.46
N SER A 232 -28.59 -14.64 17.40
CA SER A 232 -29.40 -13.45 17.20
C SER A 232 -28.75 -12.43 16.26
N GLU A 233 -27.43 -12.38 16.17
CA GLU A 233 -26.69 -11.44 15.33
C GLU A 233 -26.82 -11.83 13.85
N GLU A 234 -26.64 -13.11 13.54
CA GLU A 234 -26.82 -13.65 12.19
C GLU A 234 -28.27 -13.51 11.72
N LYS A 235 -29.27 -13.78 12.57
CA LYS A 235 -30.69 -13.56 12.24
C LYS A 235 -30.98 -12.11 11.88
N GLN A 236 -30.44 -11.19 12.69
CA GLN A 236 -30.55 -9.76 12.43
C GLN A 236 -29.87 -9.38 11.11
N ALA A 237 -28.66 -9.88 10.86
CA ALA A 237 -27.92 -9.64 9.63
C ALA A 237 -28.68 -10.15 8.40
N ALA A 238 -29.20 -11.38 8.45
CA ALA A 238 -30.00 -11.97 7.38
C ALA A 238 -31.23 -11.11 7.05
N ALA A 239 -31.98 -10.64 8.06
CA ALA A 239 -33.12 -9.76 7.86
C ALA A 239 -32.74 -8.44 7.16
N ALA A 240 -31.61 -7.84 7.51
CA ALA A 240 -31.13 -6.64 6.80
C ALA A 240 -30.65 -6.93 5.39
N PHE A 241 -30.05 -8.10 5.13
CA PHE A 241 -29.72 -8.49 3.76
C PHE A 241 -30.99 -8.57 2.90
N GLU A 242 -32.06 -9.18 3.42
CA GLU A 242 -33.35 -9.24 2.72
C GLU A 242 -33.90 -7.85 2.43
N GLU A 243 -33.92 -6.97 3.43
CA GLU A 243 -34.37 -5.58 3.28
C GLU A 243 -33.52 -4.81 2.26
N LEU A 244 -32.19 -4.87 2.38
CA LEU A 244 -31.28 -4.08 1.55
C LEU A 244 -31.23 -4.59 0.11
N LEU A 245 -31.28 -5.90 -0.12
CA LEU A 245 -31.23 -6.48 -1.47
C LEU A 245 -32.55 -6.30 -2.24
N SER A 246 -33.68 -6.27 -1.52
CA SER A 246 -35.01 -6.01 -2.10
C SER A 246 -35.32 -4.53 -2.30
N ALA A 247 -34.64 -3.62 -1.58
CA ALA A 247 -34.79 -2.19 -1.77
C ALA A 247 -34.41 -1.77 -3.20
N THR A 248 -34.96 -0.64 -3.66
CA THR A 248 -34.48 0.01 -4.88
C THR A 248 -33.10 0.62 -4.60
N TRP A 249 -32.16 0.33 -5.50
CA TRP A 249 -30.83 0.90 -5.46
C TRP A 249 -30.76 2.05 -6.44
N GLU A 250 -29.88 2.98 -6.11
CA GLU A 250 -29.52 4.08 -6.98
C GLU A 250 -28.93 3.53 -8.28
N LYS A 251 -29.04 4.30 -9.37
CA LYS A 251 -28.61 3.83 -10.69
C LYS A 251 -27.12 4.03 -10.94
N GLU A 252 -26.52 4.98 -10.24
CA GLU A 252 -25.17 5.45 -10.46
C GLU A 252 -24.32 5.30 -9.20
N ILE A 253 -23.03 5.09 -9.41
CA ILE A 253 -22.03 5.08 -8.35
C ILE A 253 -21.68 6.55 -8.03
N SER A 254 -21.66 6.91 -6.75
CA SER A 254 -21.26 8.25 -6.30
C SER A 254 -20.40 8.18 -5.04
N SER A 255 -19.16 8.63 -5.18
CA SER A 255 -18.23 8.77 -4.06
C SER A 255 -18.67 9.87 -3.09
N GLU A 256 -19.24 10.97 -3.60
CA GLU A 256 -19.71 12.11 -2.80
C GLU A 256 -20.83 11.67 -1.85
N ARG A 257 -21.78 10.89 -2.36
CA ARG A 257 -22.88 10.35 -1.57
C ARG A 257 -22.39 9.41 -0.46
N LEU A 258 -21.41 8.56 -0.78
CA LEU A 258 -20.80 7.69 0.20
C LEU A 258 -20.02 8.49 1.26
N VAL A 259 -19.29 9.53 0.87
CA VAL A 259 -18.61 10.44 1.80
C VAL A 259 -19.61 11.10 2.75
N GLN A 260 -20.70 11.67 2.22
CA GLN A 260 -21.73 12.30 3.03
C GLN A 260 -22.40 11.28 3.97
N PHE A 261 -22.69 10.07 3.48
CA PHE A 261 -23.23 9.01 4.32
C PHE A 261 -22.28 8.67 5.47
N CYS A 262 -20.98 8.50 5.20
CA CYS A 262 -19.97 8.25 6.22
C CYS A 262 -19.87 9.39 7.24
N LEU A 263 -19.94 10.66 6.80
CA LEU A 263 -19.97 11.82 7.69
C LEU A 263 -21.19 11.78 8.61
N ASP A 264 -22.38 11.53 8.07
CA ASP A 264 -23.63 11.45 8.84
C ASP A 264 -23.55 10.35 9.94
N GLN A 265 -22.82 9.25 9.68
CA GLN A 265 -22.57 8.19 10.65
C GLN A 265 -21.56 8.60 11.72
N ILE A 266 -20.41 9.16 11.31
CA ILE A 266 -19.31 9.55 12.21
C ILE A 266 -19.78 10.62 13.21
N GLU A 267 -20.59 11.57 12.74
CA GLU A 267 -21.10 12.66 13.57
C GLU A 267 -22.39 12.30 14.32
N GLY A 268 -22.95 11.11 14.06
CA GLY A 268 -24.19 10.65 14.68
C GLY A 268 -25.42 11.47 14.31
N THR A 269 -25.42 12.20 13.18
CA THR A 269 -26.56 13.02 12.75
C THR A 269 -27.69 12.17 12.17
N LYS A 270 -27.34 11.04 11.52
CA LYS A 270 -28.31 10.04 11.02
C LYS A 270 -27.77 8.63 11.22
N PRO A 271 -27.66 8.15 12.47
CA PRO A 271 -27.06 6.85 12.75
C PRO A 271 -27.88 5.75 12.08
N ALA A 272 -27.22 5.00 11.21
CA ALA A 272 -27.75 3.81 10.61
C ALA A 272 -27.38 2.62 11.48
N LEU A 273 -28.36 1.77 11.76
CA LEU A 273 -28.13 0.56 12.53
C LEU A 273 -27.01 -0.26 11.84
N ARG A 274 -25.99 -0.67 12.62
CA ARG A 274 -24.89 -1.57 12.22
C ARG A 274 -23.77 -0.98 11.37
N VAL A 275 -23.81 0.30 11.01
CA VAL A 275 -22.64 0.99 10.45
C VAL A 275 -21.90 1.66 11.60
N THR A 276 -20.66 1.24 11.85
CA THR A 276 -19.84 1.84 12.90
C THR A 276 -18.96 2.96 12.33
N PRO A 277 -18.57 3.96 13.16
CA PRO A 277 -17.63 4.98 12.71
C PRO A 277 -16.32 4.41 12.17
N ALA A 278 -15.80 3.31 12.75
CA ALA A 278 -14.61 2.63 12.26
C ALA A 278 -14.76 2.12 10.80
N MET A 279 -15.93 1.60 10.43
CA MET A 279 -16.21 1.19 9.04
C MET A 279 -16.26 2.39 8.10
N CYS A 280 -16.84 3.51 8.54
CA CYS A 280 -16.87 4.75 7.79
C CYS A 280 -15.46 5.30 7.57
N TRP A 281 -14.62 5.33 8.60
CA TRP A 281 -13.22 5.76 8.47
C TRP A 281 -12.40 4.85 7.56
N GLY A 282 -12.57 3.54 7.65
CA GLY A 282 -11.96 2.59 6.70
C GLY A 282 -12.40 2.86 5.25
N THR A 283 -13.69 3.10 5.04
CA THR A 283 -14.27 3.40 3.73
C THR A 283 -13.76 4.73 3.17
N LEU A 284 -13.70 5.78 3.99
CA LEU A 284 -13.18 7.10 3.62
C LEU A 284 -11.69 7.04 3.27
N ARG A 285 -10.88 6.28 4.02
CA ARG A 285 -9.48 6.01 3.66
C ARG A 285 -9.38 5.40 2.25
N ASP A 286 -10.17 4.36 2.00
CA ASP A 286 -10.09 3.64 0.72
C ASP A 286 -10.57 4.53 -0.44
N LEU A 287 -11.61 5.33 -0.23
CA LEU A 287 -12.06 6.34 -1.20
C LEU A 287 -11.00 7.40 -1.46
N ALA A 288 -10.33 7.91 -0.42
CA ALA A 288 -9.25 8.88 -0.59
C ALA A 288 -8.11 8.29 -1.44
N SER A 289 -7.81 7.00 -1.27
CA SER A 289 -6.85 6.28 -2.10
C SER A 289 -7.30 6.13 -3.56
N LEU A 290 -8.58 5.82 -3.79
CA LEU A 290 -9.14 5.73 -5.15
C LEU A 290 -9.18 7.10 -5.86
N SER A 291 -9.54 8.16 -5.14
CA SER A 291 -9.72 9.50 -5.70
C SER A 291 -8.41 10.29 -5.83
N PHE A 292 -7.46 10.11 -4.90
CA PHE A 292 -6.26 10.95 -4.79
C PHE A 292 -4.94 10.17 -4.78
N GLY A 293 -4.97 8.83 -4.79
CA GLY A 293 -3.76 8.01 -4.74
C GLY A 293 -2.90 8.08 -6.00
N VAL A 294 -3.50 8.39 -7.15
CA VAL A 294 -2.82 8.42 -8.46
C VAL A 294 -2.13 9.76 -8.70
N SER A 295 -2.72 10.88 -8.24
CA SER A 295 -2.15 12.22 -8.40
C SER A 295 -0.88 12.43 -7.56
N ALA A 296 -0.75 11.77 -6.42
CA ALA A 296 0.48 11.81 -5.60
C ALA A 296 1.70 11.20 -6.32
N ARG A 297 1.50 10.28 -7.28
CA ARG A 297 2.57 9.64 -8.05
C ARG A 297 2.90 10.35 -9.37
N ASN A 298 2.03 11.25 -9.80
CA ASN A 298 2.20 11.95 -11.07
C ASN A 298 1.87 13.44 -10.90
N PRO A 299 2.85 14.27 -10.52
CA PRO A 299 2.66 15.72 -10.30
C PRO A 299 2.18 16.47 -11.56
N HIS A 300 2.13 15.79 -12.72
CA HIS A 300 1.69 16.34 -14.00
C HIS A 300 0.27 15.89 -14.40
N SER A 301 -0.49 15.21 -13.53
CA SER A 301 -1.90 14.98 -13.84
C SER A 301 -2.63 16.34 -13.82
N ASN A 302 -2.98 16.85 -15.00
CA ASN A 302 -3.62 18.16 -15.21
C ASN A 302 -4.99 18.35 -14.50
N LYS A 303 -5.49 17.33 -13.79
CA LYS A 303 -6.64 17.47 -12.89
C LYS A 303 -6.17 17.85 -11.50
N THR A 304 -5.99 19.15 -11.29
CA THR A 304 -6.06 19.80 -9.98
C THR A 304 -7.52 19.89 -9.53
N GLU A 305 -8.27 18.77 -9.55
CA GLU A 305 -9.60 18.78 -8.95
C GLU A 305 -9.39 19.04 -7.46
N THR A 306 -9.68 20.28 -7.08
CA THR A 306 -9.61 20.71 -5.69
C THR A 306 -10.59 19.83 -4.95
N PRO A 307 -10.17 19.10 -3.90
CA PRO A 307 -11.09 18.21 -3.21
C PRO A 307 -12.31 19.01 -2.71
N SER A 308 -13.48 18.37 -2.64
CA SER A 308 -14.73 19.03 -2.27
C SER A 308 -14.72 19.54 -0.81
N GLU A 309 -15.69 20.38 -0.45
CA GLU A 309 -15.86 20.86 0.93
C GLU A 309 -16.12 19.71 1.92
N ASP A 310 -16.77 18.63 1.47
CA ASP A 310 -16.99 17.44 2.30
C ASP A 310 -15.66 16.80 2.72
N TRP A 311 -14.67 16.76 1.83
CA TRP A 311 -13.33 16.28 2.18
C TRP A 311 -12.62 17.21 3.18
N ARG A 312 -12.85 18.53 3.11
CA ARG A 312 -12.36 19.45 4.15
C ARG A 312 -12.93 19.09 5.51
N ARG A 313 -14.23 18.79 5.57
CA ARG A 313 -14.91 18.35 6.80
C ARG A 313 -14.34 17.03 7.31
N VAL A 314 -14.19 16.03 6.43
CA VAL A 314 -13.58 14.73 6.75
C VAL A 314 -12.18 14.92 7.36
N VAL A 315 -11.32 15.73 6.72
CA VAL A 315 -9.94 15.95 7.18
C VAL A 315 -9.90 16.66 8.54
N ARG A 316 -10.78 17.65 8.77
CA ARG A 316 -10.87 18.32 10.08
C ARG A 316 -11.30 17.37 11.18
N LEU A 317 -12.32 16.55 10.94
CA LEU A 317 -12.79 15.54 11.89
C LEU A 317 -11.72 14.49 12.18
N ALA A 318 -11.00 14.03 11.15
CA ALA A 318 -9.90 13.10 11.31
C ALA A 318 -8.77 13.71 12.14
N ALA A 319 -8.40 14.96 11.87
CA ALA A 319 -7.36 15.67 12.62
C ALA A 319 -7.73 15.89 14.10
N SER A 320 -8.98 16.24 14.40
CA SER A 320 -9.42 16.38 15.80
C SER A 320 -9.57 15.02 16.50
N GLY A 321 -10.01 14.00 15.77
CA GLY A 321 -10.34 12.69 16.35
C GLY A 321 -9.16 11.75 16.52
N ILE A 322 -8.08 11.89 15.73
CA ILE A 322 -7.02 10.87 15.65
C ILE A 322 -6.31 10.62 17.00
N SER A 323 -6.22 11.63 17.88
CA SER A 323 -5.57 11.51 19.18
C SER A 323 -6.49 11.09 20.33
N GLU A 324 -7.80 11.21 20.16
CA GLU A 324 -8.79 10.98 21.24
C GLU A 324 -9.75 9.83 20.94
N GLY A 325 -9.85 9.44 19.67
CA GLY A 325 -10.80 8.43 19.20
C GLY A 325 -10.39 6.99 19.52
N PRO A 326 -11.32 6.02 19.38
CA PRO A 326 -11.03 4.60 19.49
C PRO A 326 -9.90 4.18 18.54
N LYS A 327 -9.07 3.22 18.97
CA LYS A 327 -7.90 2.77 18.22
C LYS A 327 -8.27 2.29 16.81
N GLU A 328 -9.41 1.64 16.66
CA GLU A 328 -9.93 1.13 15.39
C GLU A 328 -10.27 2.26 14.41
N GLU A 329 -10.77 3.39 14.92
CA GLU A 329 -11.08 4.57 14.11
C GLU A 329 -9.82 5.34 13.74
N ALA A 330 -8.87 5.47 14.68
CA ALA A 330 -7.61 6.18 14.46
C ALA A 330 -6.81 5.62 13.28
N ILE A 331 -6.91 4.31 13.00
CA ILE A 331 -6.28 3.69 11.80
C ILE A 331 -6.89 4.24 10.51
N GLY A 332 -8.23 4.33 10.42
CA GLY A 332 -8.90 4.86 9.25
C GLY A 332 -8.68 6.38 9.11
N MET A 333 -8.75 7.14 10.21
CA MET A 333 -8.43 8.58 10.24
C MET A 333 -6.99 8.83 9.77
N SER A 334 -6.01 8.08 10.29
CA SER A 334 -4.62 8.15 9.86
C SER A 334 -4.48 7.87 8.36
N GLY A 335 -5.23 6.89 7.85
CA GLY A 335 -5.23 6.57 6.43
C GLY A 335 -5.69 7.74 5.56
N VAL A 336 -6.80 8.40 5.94
CA VAL A 336 -7.26 9.63 5.26
C VAL A 336 -6.19 10.72 5.33
N LEU A 337 -5.63 10.95 6.51
CA LEU A 337 -4.62 11.99 6.75
C LEU A 337 -3.25 11.66 6.13
N SER A 338 -3.02 10.44 5.66
CA SER A 338 -1.80 10.08 4.94
C SER A 338 -1.83 10.55 3.48
N HIS A 339 -2.97 11.04 2.98
CA HIS A 339 -3.09 11.62 1.65
C HIS A 339 -2.62 13.08 1.63
N ASN A 340 -1.43 13.31 1.06
CA ASN A 340 -0.78 14.61 1.00
C ASN A 340 -1.68 15.72 0.44
N LEU A 341 -2.36 15.47 -0.70
CA LEU A 341 -3.24 16.45 -1.33
C LEU A 341 -4.34 16.94 -0.38
N LEU A 342 -4.96 16.03 0.39
CA LEU A 342 -6.02 16.37 1.33
C LEU A 342 -5.49 17.21 2.50
N VAL A 343 -4.39 16.79 3.12
CA VAL A 343 -3.80 17.51 4.25
C VAL A 343 -3.27 18.87 3.84
N ASP A 344 -2.58 18.95 2.69
CA ASP A 344 -1.99 20.19 2.19
C ASP A 344 -3.02 21.19 1.68
N SER A 345 -4.19 20.71 1.23
CA SER A 345 -5.30 21.58 0.84
C SER A 345 -6.08 22.16 2.03
N PHE A 346 -6.16 21.44 3.17
CA PHE A 346 -7.17 21.74 4.18
C PHE A 346 -6.67 21.96 5.61
N LEU A 347 -5.47 21.53 5.96
CA LEU A 347 -4.92 21.73 7.30
C LEU A 347 -3.82 22.78 7.26
N PRO A 348 -3.96 23.93 7.93
CA PRO A 348 -2.85 24.87 8.10
C PRO A 348 -1.77 24.26 9.02
N SER A 349 -0.53 24.75 8.93
CA SER A 349 0.58 24.24 9.76
C SER A 349 0.28 24.33 11.26
N SER A 350 -0.42 25.38 11.70
CA SER A 350 -0.85 25.55 13.09
C SER A 350 -1.80 24.46 13.59
N ALA A 351 -2.57 23.81 12.71
CA ALA A 351 -3.42 22.68 13.06
C ALA A 351 -2.63 21.35 13.14
N LEU A 352 -1.45 21.29 12.49
CA LEU A 352 -0.58 20.10 12.49
C LEU A 352 0.36 20.06 13.70
N GLU A 353 0.83 21.22 14.19
CA GLU A 353 1.78 21.27 15.32
C GLU A 353 1.29 20.50 16.57
N PRO A 354 0.02 20.62 17.00
CA PRO A 354 -0.48 19.87 18.16
C PRO A 354 -0.42 18.34 17.96
N LEU A 355 -0.63 17.87 16.73
CA LEU A 355 -0.63 16.45 16.39
C LEU A 355 0.76 15.81 16.52
N LEU A 356 1.84 16.59 16.45
CA LEU A 356 3.21 16.11 16.70
C LEU A 356 3.38 15.54 18.12
N ARG A 357 2.61 16.05 19.08
CA ARG A 357 2.64 15.60 20.48
C ARG A 357 1.68 14.46 20.78
N GLY A 358 0.74 14.19 19.87
CA GLY A 358 -0.33 13.23 20.07
C GLY A 358 0.17 11.78 20.22
N ASP A 359 -0.61 11.00 20.96
CA ASP A 359 -0.68 9.54 20.85
C ASP A 359 -1.98 9.25 20.09
N PRO A 360 -2.03 8.43 19.03
CA PRO A 360 -1.05 7.44 18.58
C PRO A 360 0.08 8.01 17.70
N TYR A 361 1.18 7.24 17.60
CA TYR A 361 2.33 7.41 16.69
C TYR A 361 1.97 7.95 15.29
N PHE A 362 0.83 7.51 14.74
CA PHE A 362 0.35 7.90 13.42
C PHE A 362 0.03 9.40 13.28
N ALA A 363 -0.51 10.03 14.32
CA ALA A 363 -0.82 11.46 14.31
C ALA A 363 0.46 12.30 14.14
N ALA A 364 1.51 11.95 14.88
CA ALA A 364 2.82 12.59 14.75
C ALA A 364 3.43 12.35 13.36
N LYS A 365 3.31 11.15 12.78
CA LYS A 365 3.82 10.81 11.43
C LYS A 365 3.15 11.66 10.35
N VAL A 366 1.84 11.78 10.38
CA VAL A 366 1.06 12.63 9.44
C VAL A 366 1.55 14.07 9.52
N ALA A 367 1.59 14.63 10.74
CA ALA A 367 1.94 16.03 10.95
C ALA A 367 3.39 16.33 10.54
N ALA A 368 4.34 15.47 10.93
CA ALA A 368 5.74 15.63 10.58
C ALA A 368 5.96 15.60 9.06
N ASN A 369 5.32 14.66 8.35
CA ASN A 369 5.41 14.58 6.89
C ASN A 369 4.85 15.82 6.21
N ALA A 370 3.67 16.29 6.63
CA ALA A 370 3.05 17.47 6.04
C ALA A 370 3.86 18.75 6.29
N LEU A 371 4.35 18.97 7.52
CA LEU A 371 5.20 20.11 7.85
C LEU A 371 6.53 20.08 7.08
N SER A 372 7.14 18.90 6.95
CA SER A 372 8.38 18.70 6.18
C SER A 372 8.20 19.06 4.70
N ARG A 373 7.11 18.58 4.05
CA ARG A 373 6.82 18.91 2.64
C ARG A 373 6.62 20.40 2.38
N ARG A 374 6.11 21.14 3.37
CA ARG A 374 5.86 22.59 3.26
C ARG A 374 7.13 23.43 3.40
N GLY A 375 8.29 22.79 3.52
CA GLY A 375 9.58 23.46 3.63
C GLY A 375 9.87 24.00 5.03
N ASP A 376 9.10 23.61 6.05
CA ASP A 376 9.20 24.16 7.40
C ASP A 376 10.17 23.38 8.30
N ALA A 377 11.32 22.99 7.75
CA ALA A 377 12.25 22.07 8.41
C ALA A 377 12.87 22.65 9.69
N GLU A 378 13.17 23.95 9.71
CA GLU A 378 13.73 24.60 10.90
C GLU A 378 12.73 24.65 12.06
N ARG A 379 11.49 25.06 11.79
CA ARG A 379 10.41 25.08 12.78
C ARG A 379 10.07 23.68 13.26
N LEU A 380 9.98 22.72 12.34
CA LEU A 380 9.72 21.32 12.66
C LEU A 380 10.82 20.77 13.58
N SER A 381 12.09 21.09 13.32
CA SER A 381 13.22 20.69 14.17
C SER A 381 13.16 21.34 15.56
N GLU A 382 12.79 22.62 15.63
CA GLU A 382 12.59 23.33 16.90
C GLU A 382 11.47 22.72 17.76
N LEU A 383 10.34 22.41 17.13
CA LEU A 383 9.22 21.72 17.80
C LEU A 383 9.65 20.34 18.27
N ALA A 384 10.38 19.60 17.43
CA ALA A 384 10.78 18.22 17.66
C ALA A 384 11.70 18.03 18.86
N MET A 385 12.57 19.00 19.15
CA MET A 385 13.45 18.98 20.34
C MET A 385 12.67 18.84 21.66
N ASN A 386 11.41 19.30 21.69
CA ASN A 386 10.57 19.27 22.89
C ASN A 386 9.46 18.21 22.83
N LEU A 387 9.47 17.32 21.83
CA LEU A 387 8.51 16.22 21.74
C LEU A 387 8.87 15.08 22.69
N PRO A 388 7.89 14.24 23.08
CA PRO A 388 8.18 12.98 23.73
C PRO A 388 9.22 12.17 22.93
N PRO A 389 10.20 11.51 23.58
CA PRO A 389 11.28 10.79 22.89
C PRO A 389 10.78 9.88 21.76
N LYS A 390 9.69 9.12 22.01
CA LYS A 390 9.06 8.22 21.02
C LYS A 390 8.62 8.88 19.71
N ASN A 391 8.37 10.20 19.69
CA ASN A 391 7.93 10.94 18.50
C ASN A 391 9.10 11.61 17.76
N GLN A 392 10.28 11.74 18.37
CA GLN A 392 11.43 12.40 17.72
C GLN A 392 11.94 11.62 16.49
N PRO A 393 12.09 10.28 16.52
CA PRO A 393 12.47 9.50 15.33
C PRO A 393 11.50 9.65 14.15
N VAL A 394 10.22 9.90 14.43
CA VAL A 394 9.20 10.14 13.40
C VAL A 394 9.48 11.44 12.64
N VAL A 395 9.83 12.50 13.37
CA VAL A 395 10.19 13.78 12.76
C VAL A 395 11.50 13.65 11.98
N LEU A 396 12.48 12.91 12.51
CA LEU A 396 13.73 12.63 11.81
C LEU A 396 13.46 11.94 10.45
N ALA A 397 12.60 10.91 10.43
CA ALA A 397 12.23 10.24 9.18
C ALA A 397 11.56 11.19 8.17
N ALA A 398 10.63 12.02 8.63
CA ALA A 398 9.93 12.98 7.79
C ALA A 398 10.86 14.06 7.21
N LEU A 399 11.84 14.54 7.98
CA LEU A 399 12.85 15.48 7.49
C LEU A 399 13.73 14.84 6.43
N ALA A 400 14.24 13.64 6.71
CA ALA A 400 15.11 12.91 5.79
C ALA A 400 14.42 12.55 4.46
N SER A 401 13.11 12.27 4.48
CA SER A 401 12.31 11.98 3.27
C SER A 401 11.77 13.22 2.55
N GLY A 402 12.01 14.43 3.08
CA GLY A 402 11.33 15.64 2.59
C GLY A 402 9.80 15.58 2.74
N GLY A 403 9.30 14.74 3.64
CA GLY A 403 7.89 14.54 3.93
C GLY A 403 7.15 13.64 2.93
N VAL A 404 7.88 12.91 2.09
CA VAL A 404 7.32 11.90 1.18
C VAL A 404 7.06 10.60 1.95
N SER A 405 5.87 10.00 1.79
CA SER A 405 5.50 8.73 2.41
C SER A 405 5.96 7.54 1.55
N TYR A 406 6.70 6.61 2.17
CA TYR A 406 7.29 5.44 1.52
C TYR A 406 6.27 4.43 1.01
N GLU A 407 5.10 4.39 1.64
CA GLU A 407 4.08 3.39 1.34
C GLU A 407 3.53 3.55 -0.10
N HIS A 408 3.82 4.67 -0.78
CA HIS A 408 3.10 5.05 -1.99
C HIS A 408 3.97 5.38 -3.21
N THR A 409 5.31 5.42 -3.14
CA THR A 409 6.10 5.96 -4.28
C THR A 409 6.58 4.93 -5.29
N GLY A 410 6.61 3.64 -4.98
CA GLY A 410 7.35 2.68 -5.83
C GLY A 410 8.84 3.03 -5.89
N LEU A 411 9.67 2.11 -6.36
CA LEU A 411 11.13 2.20 -6.22
C LEU A 411 11.81 3.19 -7.20
N ASP A 412 11.09 3.91 -8.05
CA ASP A 412 11.69 4.50 -9.26
C ASP A 412 11.67 6.04 -9.31
N GLY A 413 11.08 6.72 -8.33
CA GLY A 413 10.83 8.18 -8.36
C GLY A 413 11.51 9.02 -7.28
N TRP A 414 12.59 8.52 -6.67
CA TRP A 414 13.15 9.11 -5.45
C TRP A 414 13.76 10.50 -5.68
N GLY A 415 13.13 11.53 -5.12
CA GLY A 415 13.84 12.74 -4.72
C GLY A 415 14.92 12.33 -3.72
N GLY A 416 16.18 12.74 -3.95
CA GLY A 416 17.31 12.34 -3.12
C GLY A 416 17.06 12.61 -1.63
N LEU A 417 17.63 11.75 -0.77
CA LEU A 417 17.58 11.94 0.68
C LEU A 417 18.05 13.33 1.06
N ARG A 418 17.24 14.04 1.84
CA ARG A 418 17.59 15.37 2.34
C ARG A 418 18.64 15.22 3.44
N ARG A 419 19.68 16.05 3.37
CA ARG A 419 20.68 16.21 4.43
C ARG A 419 20.40 17.51 5.19
N PRO A 420 20.57 17.54 6.53
CA PRO A 420 20.53 18.80 7.25
C PRO A 420 21.68 19.69 6.78
N GLN A 421 21.42 21.00 6.68
CA GLN A 421 22.49 21.96 6.38
C GLN A 421 23.37 22.17 7.62
N PRO A 422 24.70 22.26 7.47
CA PRO A 422 25.59 22.55 8.59
C PRO A 422 25.25 23.86 9.30
N GLY A 423 25.35 23.87 10.62
CA GLY A 423 25.07 25.02 11.50
C GLY A 423 23.60 25.30 11.76
N THR A 424 22.68 24.45 11.31
CA THR A 424 21.23 24.68 11.45
C THR A 424 20.62 24.01 12.68
N LYS A 425 19.40 24.44 13.04
CA LYS A 425 18.56 23.75 14.04
C LYS A 425 18.24 22.31 13.63
N GLU A 426 18.14 22.05 12.33
CA GLU A 426 17.90 20.72 11.78
C GLU A 426 19.08 19.79 12.07
N GLU A 427 20.32 20.24 11.80
CA GLU A 427 21.53 19.47 12.16
C GLU A 427 21.57 19.20 13.67
N THR A 428 21.32 20.22 14.49
CA THR A 428 21.29 20.09 15.95
C THR A 428 20.29 19.02 16.40
N PHE A 429 19.09 19.02 15.81
CA PHE A 429 18.06 18.03 16.09
C PHE A 429 18.49 16.62 15.66
N TRP A 430 19.05 16.46 14.46
CA TRP A 430 19.55 15.17 13.98
C TRP A 430 20.62 14.61 14.92
N THR A 431 21.61 15.43 15.30
CA THR A 431 22.65 15.03 16.25
C THR A 431 22.07 14.65 17.62
N HIS A 432 21.07 15.40 18.10
CA HIS A 432 20.39 15.09 19.36
C HIS A 432 19.70 13.72 19.32
N VAL A 433 18.90 13.44 18.28
CA VAL A 433 18.17 12.18 18.17
C VAL A 433 19.13 11.00 17.98
N MET A 434 20.16 11.16 17.14
CA MET A 434 21.19 10.13 16.97
C MET A 434 22.01 9.88 18.25
N GLY A 435 22.21 10.91 19.08
CA GLY A 435 22.92 10.78 20.34
C GLY A 435 22.10 10.18 21.49
N THR A 436 20.77 10.33 21.46
CA THR A 436 19.88 9.93 22.56
C THR A 436 19.06 8.67 22.26
N GLN A 437 18.72 8.42 21.00
CA GLN A 437 17.87 7.32 20.54
C GLN A 437 18.41 6.67 19.24
N PRO A 438 19.69 6.23 19.21
CA PRO A 438 20.35 5.77 17.98
C PRO A 438 19.66 4.58 17.30
N LEU A 439 19.06 3.66 18.08
CA LEU A 439 18.39 2.48 17.54
C LEU A 439 17.11 2.88 16.79
N GLU A 440 16.23 3.64 17.45
CA GLU A 440 14.97 4.11 16.88
C GLU A 440 15.21 5.06 15.70
N ALA A 441 16.23 5.92 15.80
CA ALA A 441 16.64 6.80 14.72
C ALA A 441 17.07 6.01 13.48
N SER A 442 17.90 4.97 13.66
CA SER A 442 18.34 4.14 12.55
C SER A 442 17.20 3.35 11.91
N ASP A 443 16.25 2.81 12.69
CA ASP A 443 15.09 2.11 12.14
C ASP A 443 14.19 3.07 11.36
N ALA A 444 13.99 4.29 11.88
CA ALA A 444 13.26 5.36 11.20
C ALA A 444 13.90 5.74 9.85
N LEU A 445 15.24 5.74 9.77
CA LEU A 445 16.00 6.06 8.56
C LEU A 445 16.20 4.87 7.61
N ARG A 446 16.13 3.61 8.08
CA ARG A 446 16.53 2.44 7.26
C ARG A 446 15.67 2.25 6.02
N TYR A 447 14.37 2.56 6.14
CA TYR A 447 13.43 2.49 5.03
C TYR A 447 13.73 3.52 3.96
N LEU A 448 14.45 4.58 4.34
CA LEU A 448 14.77 5.68 3.46
C LEU A 448 15.96 5.39 2.55
N SER A 449 16.79 4.39 2.86
CA SER A 449 17.98 4.02 2.08
C SER A 449 17.57 3.31 0.77
N PRO A 450 17.75 3.93 -0.41
CA PRO A 450 17.82 3.16 -1.64
C PRO A 450 19.06 2.26 -1.53
N HIS A 451 19.00 1.09 -2.15
CA HIS A 451 20.14 0.16 -2.20
C HIS A 451 21.42 0.80 -2.79
N ASP A 452 21.30 1.95 -3.47
CA ASP A 452 22.36 2.60 -4.24
C ASP A 452 23.06 3.79 -3.54
N LEU A 453 22.44 4.45 -2.56
CA LEU A 453 23.08 5.61 -1.90
C LEU A 453 24.07 5.20 -0.79
N GLY A 454 24.00 3.95 -0.33
CA GLY A 454 24.73 3.49 0.84
C GLY A 454 24.38 4.29 2.10
N ALA A 455 24.96 3.90 3.24
CA ALA A 455 24.77 4.65 4.48
C ALA A 455 25.49 6.03 4.45
N ASP A 456 26.44 6.20 3.53
CA ASP A 456 27.12 7.48 3.27
C ASP A 456 26.17 8.60 2.80
N GLY A 457 24.98 8.23 2.32
CA GLY A 457 23.88 9.13 2.00
C GLY A 457 23.48 10.05 3.15
N TYR A 458 23.60 9.63 4.41
CA TYR A 458 23.17 10.38 5.60
C TYR A 458 24.27 11.21 6.26
N GLY A 459 25.50 11.09 5.78
CA GLY A 459 26.65 11.85 6.28
C GLY A 459 27.15 11.42 7.68
N PRO A 460 28.13 12.17 8.23
CA PRO A 460 28.80 11.82 9.48
C PRO A 460 27.87 11.77 10.70
N ILE A 461 26.86 12.65 10.78
CA ILE A 461 25.97 12.76 11.96
C ILE A 461 25.33 11.42 12.33
N VAL A 462 24.79 10.70 11.33
CA VAL A 462 24.12 9.43 11.55
C VAL A 462 25.13 8.31 11.80
N MET A 463 26.19 8.24 10.98
CA MET A 463 27.17 7.16 11.08
C MET A 463 27.99 7.24 12.37
N ASP A 464 28.43 8.44 12.76
CA ASP A 464 29.24 8.65 13.97
C ASP A 464 28.41 8.44 15.24
N GLY A 465 27.13 8.85 15.23
CA GLY A 465 26.19 8.53 16.31
C GLY A 465 26.05 7.02 16.53
N LEU A 466 25.88 6.26 15.45
CA LEU A 466 25.79 4.79 15.52
C LEU A 466 27.10 4.14 15.96
N ARG A 467 28.25 4.57 15.43
CA ARG A 467 29.56 4.08 15.87
C ARG A 467 29.77 4.30 17.35
N LYS A 468 29.46 5.50 17.84
CA LYS A 468 29.60 5.83 19.27
C LYS A 468 28.75 4.88 20.11
N PHE A 469 27.46 4.74 19.79
CA PHE A 469 26.56 3.82 20.47
C PHE A 469 27.10 2.39 20.48
N TRP A 470 27.52 1.88 19.33
CA TRP A 470 27.98 0.50 19.20
C TRP A 470 29.30 0.22 19.89
N ASN A 471 30.23 1.19 19.91
CA ASN A 471 31.46 1.07 20.68
C ASN A 471 31.17 0.99 22.19
N GLU A 472 30.26 1.84 22.69
CA GLU A 472 29.83 1.82 24.10
C GLU A 472 29.11 0.52 24.45
N GLU A 473 28.28 0.01 23.55
CA GLU A 473 27.53 -1.24 23.74
C GLU A 473 28.44 -2.48 23.68
N ALA A 474 29.43 -2.50 22.78
CA ALA A 474 30.47 -3.53 22.74
C ALA A 474 31.25 -3.57 24.06
N ALA A 475 31.70 -2.41 24.56
CA ALA A 475 32.42 -2.31 25.84
C ALA A 475 31.57 -2.76 27.03
N ARG A 476 30.30 -2.31 27.09
CA ARG A 476 29.35 -2.74 28.14
C ARG A 476 29.15 -4.26 28.13
N SER A 477 29.00 -4.86 26.96
CA SER A 477 28.87 -6.31 26.82
C SER A 477 30.12 -7.06 27.25
N GLN A 478 31.32 -6.57 26.90
CA GLN A 478 32.58 -7.21 27.27
C GLN A 478 32.79 -7.25 28.78
N ASN A 479 32.29 -6.22 29.50
CA ASN A 479 32.34 -6.15 30.96
C ASN A 479 31.33 -7.08 31.67
N ARG A 480 30.36 -7.67 30.95
CA ARG A 480 29.44 -8.64 31.53
C ARG A 480 30.10 -10.01 31.58
N LYS A 481 29.88 -10.76 32.66
CA LYS A 481 30.41 -12.13 32.79
C LYS A 481 29.65 -13.10 31.89
N ASP A 482 28.33 -13.05 31.95
CA ASP A 482 27.43 -14.03 31.32
C ASP A 482 26.68 -13.44 30.11
N ASP A 483 26.20 -14.34 29.24
CA ASP A 483 25.26 -13.99 28.18
C ASP A 483 23.96 -13.45 28.78
N PHE A 484 23.32 -12.48 28.11
CA PHE A 484 22.12 -11.81 28.63
C PHE A 484 21.02 -11.67 27.58
N ALA A 485 19.76 -11.79 28.01
CA ALA A 485 18.63 -11.57 27.12
C ALA A 485 18.49 -10.08 26.77
N LEU A 486 18.31 -9.78 25.48
CA LEU A 486 18.03 -8.44 25.00
C LEU A 486 16.57 -8.05 25.28
N PRO A 487 16.30 -6.79 25.65
CA PRO A 487 14.93 -6.31 25.77
C PRO A 487 14.25 -6.26 24.39
N PRO A 488 12.95 -6.57 24.28
CA PRO A 488 12.20 -6.38 23.03
C PRO A 488 12.08 -4.90 22.63
N PRO A 489 12.11 -4.57 21.32
CA PRO A 489 12.40 -5.48 20.20
C PRO A 489 13.92 -5.64 19.98
N ALA A 490 14.47 -6.81 20.31
CA ALA A 490 15.88 -7.14 20.11
C ALA A 490 16.31 -7.02 18.63
N TYR A 491 15.36 -7.21 17.72
CA TYR A 491 15.54 -7.02 16.28
C TYR A 491 16.03 -5.61 15.90
N SER A 492 15.64 -4.56 16.64
CA SER A 492 16.09 -3.19 16.36
C SER A 492 17.60 -3.01 16.51
N MET A 493 18.24 -3.76 17.43
CA MET A 493 19.69 -3.77 17.55
C MET A 493 20.32 -4.31 16.27
N ARG A 494 19.90 -5.50 15.81
CA ARG A 494 20.38 -6.07 14.54
C ARG A 494 20.20 -5.08 13.37
N LEU A 495 18.99 -4.53 13.22
CA LEU A 495 18.68 -3.61 12.12
C LEU A 495 19.57 -2.37 12.08
N SER A 496 19.87 -1.78 13.24
CA SER A 496 20.74 -0.60 13.32
C SER A 496 22.19 -0.92 12.89
N LEU A 497 22.66 -2.14 13.16
CA LEU A 497 23.99 -2.59 12.76
C LEU A 497 24.04 -2.93 11.27
N ASP A 498 23.01 -3.60 10.75
CA ASP A 498 22.83 -3.84 9.31
C ASP A 498 22.82 -2.50 8.56
N PHE A 499 22.16 -1.49 9.11
CA PHE A 499 22.14 -0.13 8.55
C PHE A 499 23.53 0.52 8.53
N LEU A 500 24.32 0.43 9.62
CA LEU A 500 25.71 0.90 9.66
C LEU A 500 26.60 0.18 8.62
N ALA A 501 26.43 -1.14 8.49
CA ALA A 501 27.18 -2.00 7.59
C ALA A 501 26.97 -1.68 6.10
N LYS A 502 25.83 -1.08 5.73
CA LYS A 502 25.55 -0.64 4.33
C LYS A 502 26.56 0.37 3.79
N SER A 503 27.31 1.08 4.65
CA SER A 503 28.37 2.01 4.21
C SER A 503 29.59 1.28 3.64
N LYS A 504 29.76 -0.01 3.98
CA LYS A 504 30.91 -0.85 3.59
C LYS A 504 32.28 -0.20 3.88
N ARG A 505 32.36 0.64 4.91
CA ARG A 505 33.61 1.31 5.27
C ARG A 505 34.54 0.37 6.01
N LYS A 506 35.77 0.26 5.52
CA LYS A 506 36.81 -0.56 6.16
C LYS A 506 37.22 -0.06 7.54
N GLU A 507 37.05 1.24 7.81
CA GLU A 507 37.34 1.84 9.11
C GLU A 507 36.46 1.30 10.25
N ASP A 508 35.30 0.70 9.92
CA ASP A 508 34.37 0.11 10.87
C ASP A 508 34.72 -1.36 11.24
N ALA A 509 35.73 -1.96 10.58
CA ALA A 509 36.14 -3.34 10.83
C ALA A 509 36.52 -3.64 12.31
N PRO A 510 37.28 -2.77 13.03
CA PRO A 510 37.59 -3.01 14.44
C PRO A 510 36.34 -3.07 15.33
N LEU A 511 35.35 -2.20 15.06
CA LEU A 511 34.08 -2.20 15.76
C LEU A 511 33.34 -3.53 15.52
N PHE A 512 33.17 -3.94 14.26
CA PHE A 512 32.48 -5.19 13.95
C PHE A 512 33.18 -6.42 14.57
N ARG A 513 34.52 -6.46 14.56
CA ARG A 513 35.28 -7.53 15.24
C ARG A 513 34.98 -7.57 16.74
N SER A 514 34.89 -6.42 17.40
CA SER A 514 34.54 -6.35 18.83
C SER A 514 33.14 -6.90 19.12
N LEU A 515 32.20 -6.70 18.19
CA LEU A 515 30.81 -7.14 18.29
C LEU A 515 30.60 -8.64 18.02
N LEU A 516 31.57 -9.34 17.43
CA LEU A 516 31.55 -10.81 17.34
C LEU A 516 31.55 -11.49 18.73
N ALA A 517 32.05 -10.79 19.76
CA ALA A 517 32.04 -11.24 21.15
C ALA A 517 30.85 -10.68 21.97
N TYR A 518 29.89 -10.00 21.33
CA TYR A 518 28.74 -9.41 22.01
C TYR A 518 27.87 -10.49 22.68
N LYS A 519 27.47 -10.31 23.93
CA LYS A 519 26.87 -11.34 24.80
C LYS A 519 25.34 -11.31 24.85
N GLY A 520 24.72 -10.32 24.21
CA GLY A 520 23.26 -10.20 24.14
C GLY A 520 22.63 -11.20 23.17
N TYR A 521 21.53 -11.85 23.57
CA TYR A 521 20.78 -12.80 22.75
C TYR A 521 19.26 -12.56 22.79
N GLU A 522 18.55 -13.04 21.77
CA GLU A 522 17.10 -13.20 21.75
C GLU A 522 16.74 -14.67 22.02
N LEU A 523 15.73 -14.93 22.87
CA LEU A 523 15.23 -16.29 23.07
C LEU A 523 14.14 -16.58 22.03
N GLN A 524 14.42 -17.55 21.15
CA GLN A 524 13.47 -18.03 20.17
C GLN A 524 12.87 -19.36 20.66
N GLU A 525 11.55 -19.45 20.62
CA GLU A 525 10.82 -20.67 20.94
C GLU A 525 9.99 -21.07 19.72
N GLY A 526 9.96 -22.36 19.40
CA GLY A 526 9.21 -22.85 18.26
C GLY A 526 9.14 -24.37 18.22
N PHE A 527 8.68 -24.90 17.10
CA PHE A 527 8.66 -26.34 16.84
C PHE A 527 9.52 -26.63 15.61
N ARG A 528 10.41 -27.62 15.71
CA ARG A 528 11.27 -28.07 14.61
C ARG A 528 10.97 -29.53 14.32
N ASP A 529 10.67 -29.84 13.07
CA ASP A 529 10.64 -31.22 12.61
C ASP A 529 12.07 -31.75 12.58
N ASP A 530 12.32 -32.85 13.28
CA ASP A 530 13.64 -33.49 13.33
C ASP A 530 13.79 -34.57 12.26
N GLY A 531 12.81 -34.71 11.37
CA GLY A 531 12.82 -35.68 10.27
C GLY A 531 12.63 -37.12 10.72
N SER A 532 12.37 -37.38 12.01
CA SER A 532 12.16 -38.72 12.56
C SER A 532 10.75 -39.27 12.34
N GLY A 533 9.86 -38.50 11.70
CA GLY A 533 8.43 -38.85 11.57
C GLY A 533 7.63 -38.74 12.87
N GLY A 534 8.26 -38.34 13.97
CA GLY A 534 7.67 -38.22 15.32
C GLY A 534 6.90 -36.92 15.59
N GLY A 535 6.65 -36.09 14.58
CA GLY A 535 6.06 -34.76 14.73
C GLY A 535 7.07 -33.70 15.17
N ALA A 536 6.70 -32.43 15.04
CA ALA A 536 7.59 -31.32 15.35
C ALA A 536 7.86 -31.23 16.86
N LYS A 537 9.14 -31.20 17.25
CA LYS A 537 9.57 -31.09 18.66
C LYS A 537 9.73 -29.62 19.06
N PRO A 538 9.32 -29.22 20.27
CA PRO A 538 9.58 -27.88 20.76
C PRO A 538 11.09 -27.66 20.88
N TYR A 539 11.57 -26.46 20.54
CA TYR A 539 12.95 -26.03 20.76
C TYR A 539 12.99 -24.66 21.45
N LYS A 540 14.08 -24.42 22.19
CA LYS A 540 14.42 -23.11 22.74
C LYS A 540 15.85 -22.76 22.33
N MET A 541 16.04 -21.62 21.67
CA MET A 541 17.31 -21.22 21.09
C MET A 541 17.70 -19.80 21.51
N GLN A 542 18.93 -19.61 21.96
CA GLN A 542 19.54 -18.29 22.07
C GLN A 542 20.05 -17.88 20.69
N SER A 543 19.52 -16.82 20.10
CA SER A 543 19.98 -16.24 18.84
C SER A 543 20.78 -14.95 19.11
N PHE A 544 22.05 -14.92 18.68
CA PHE A 544 22.95 -13.79 18.87
C PHE A 544 22.93 -12.85 17.65
N GLY A 545 21.80 -12.17 17.44
CA GLY A 545 21.57 -11.34 16.24
C GLY A 545 22.62 -10.26 15.97
N VAL A 546 23.22 -9.67 17.02
CA VAL A 546 24.29 -8.67 16.88
C VAL A 546 25.58 -9.30 16.34
N ARG A 547 25.94 -10.51 16.79
CA ARG A 547 27.11 -11.24 16.28
C ARG A 547 26.91 -11.60 14.81
N GLN A 548 25.70 -12.02 14.45
CA GLN A 548 25.35 -12.34 13.07
C GLN A 548 25.51 -11.13 12.15
N ALA A 549 24.91 -9.98 12.50
CA ALA A 549 25.03 -8.76 11.71
C ALA A 549 26.49 -8.27 11.60
N ALA A 550 27.28 -8.34 12.68
CA ALA A 550 28.70 -8.00 12.64
C ALA A 550 29.52 -8.92 11.73
N LEU A 551 29.23 -10.23 11.76
CA LEU A 551 29.86 -11.22 10.88
C LEU A 551 29.54 -10.96 9.41
N GLU A 552 28.27 -10.69 9.10
CA GLU A 552 27.80 -10.34 7.75
C GLU A 552 28.44 -9.03 7.26
N ALA A 553 28.56 -8.02 8.13
CA ALA A 553 29.23 -6.76 7.83
C ALA A 553 30.71 -6.94 7.48
N LEU A 554 31.47 -7.69 8.30
CA LEU A 554 32.88 -7.99 8.05
C LEU A 554 33.08 -8.72 6.71
N LYS A 555 32.23 -9.71 6.41
CA LYS A 555 32.24 -10.40 5.12
C LYS A 555 31.99 -9.43 3.96
N ALA A 556 31.01 -8.53 4.11
CA ALA A 556 30.65 -7.56 3.07
C ALA A 556 31.76 -6.55 2.74
N ILE A 557 32.68 -6.28 3.66
CA ILE A 557 33.86 -5.42 3.45
C ILE A 557 35.14 -6.20 3.11
N GLY A 558 35.06 -7.53 2.94
CA GLY A 558 36.17 -8.39 2.55
C GLY A 558 37.13 -8.76 3.69
N GLU A 559 36.71 -8.62 4.94
CA GLU A 559 37.53 -8.96 6.11
C GLU A 559 37.46 -10.46 6.43
N GLN A 560 38.58 -11.04 6.87
CA GLN A 560 38.59 -12.41 7.37
C GLN A 560 37.87 -12.49 8.72
N VAL A 561 36.94 -13.44 8.81
CA VAL A 561 36.13 -13.69 9.99
C VAL A 561 36.51 -15.02 10.66
N PRO A 562 36.52 -15.10 12.01
CA PRO A 562 36.72 -16.36 12.71
C PRO A 562 35.63 -17.38 12.36
N SER A 563 36.00 -18.65 12.22
CA SER A 563 35.05 -19.73 11.92
C SER A 563 34.28 -20.24 13.16
N ASP A 564 34.72 -19.85 14.35
CA ASP A 564 34.22 -20.32 15.64
C ASP A 564 33.19 -19.38 16.30
N VAL A 565 32.70 -18.37 15.57
CA VAL A 565 31.68 -17.45 16.08
C VAL A 565 30.37 -18.19 16.37
N VAL A 566 29.92 -18.15 17.63
CA VAL A 566 28.65 -18.74 18.06
C VAL A 566 27.50 -17.78 17.74
N LEU A 567 26.67 -18.15 16.76
CA LEU A 567 25.49 -17.37 16.35
C LEU A 567 24.19 -17.85 16.99
N GLU A 568 24.10 -19.14 17.27
CA GLU A 568 22.94 -19.78 17.89
C GLU A 568 23.39 -20.82 18.93
N ARG A 569 22.67 -20.91 20.04
CA ARG A 569 22.88 -21.95 21.07
C ARG A 569 21.56 -22.59 21.44
N ASP A 570 21.48 -23.92 21.32
CA ASP A 570 20.33 -24.68 21.78
C ASP A 570 20.29 -24.70 23.32
N VAL A 571 19.24 -24.16 23.91
CA VAL A 571 19.09 -24.09 25.37
C VAL A 571 18.69 -25.46 25.94
N SER A 572 18.00 -26.27 25.14
CA SER A 572 17.59 -27.62 25.53
C SER A 572 18.74 -28.62 25.45
N ASN A 573 19.79 -28.32 24.68
CA ASN A 573 21.03 -29.07 24.62
C ASN A 573 22.24 -28.12 24.53
N PRO A 574 22.74 -27.60 25.66
CA PRO A 574 23.75 -26.53 25.68
C PRO A 574 25.10 -26.94 25.07
N GLU A 575 25.38 -28.25 24.94
CA GLU A 575 26.58 -28.76 24.26
C GLU A 575 26.46 -28.68 22.73
N LYS A 576 25.23 -28.55 22.19
CA LYS A 576 24.98 -28.41 20.76
C LYS A 576 25.08 -26.95 20.34
N VAL A 577 26.29 -26.51 20.01
CA VAL A 577 26.55 -25.23 19.36
C VAL A 577 26.20 -25.33 17.88
N ILE A 578 25.24 -24.53 17.41
CA ILE A 578 24.84 -24.49 16.00
C ILE A 578 25.64 -23.38 15.32
N GLN A 579 26.63 -23.77 14.52
CA GLN A 579 27.30 -22.87 13.59
C GLN A 579 26.55 -22.90 12.27
N LYS A 580 26.03 -21.75 11.82
CA LYS A 580 25.48 -21.63 10.46
C LYS A 580 26.63 -21.58 9.47
N THR A 581 26.87 -22.66 8.73
CA THR A 581 27.76 -22.67 7.58
C THR A 581 27.07 -22.05 6.36
N ASN A 582 27.84 -21.45 5.46
CA ASN A 582 27.40 -20.60 4.33
C ASN A 582 26.41 -21.24 3.32
N GLY A 583 25.93 -22.47 3.51
CA GLY A 583 25.06 -23.20 2.57
C GLY A 583 23.57 -23.26 2.94
N ASP A 584 23.19 -22.85 4.16
CA ASP A 584 21.82 -23.03 4.70
C ASP A 584 21.00 -21.72 4.82
N LEU A 585 21.37 -20.66 4.07
CA LEU A 585 20.63 -19.38 4.03
C LEU A 585 20.12 -19.05 2.64
#